data_AF-A0A416F0N7-F1
#
_entry.id   AF-A0A416F0N7-F1
#
_cell.length_a   1.000
_cell.length_b   1.000
_cell.length_c   1.000
_cell.angle_alpha   90.00
_cell.angle_beta   90.00
_cell.angle_gamma   90.00
#
_symmetry.space_group_name_H-M   'P 1'
#
loop_
_entity.id
_entity.type
_entity.pdbx_description
1 polymer ?
#
loop_
_entity_poly.entity_id
_entity_poly.type
_entity_poly.pdbx_seq_one_letter_code
_entity_poly.pdbx_strand_id
1 'polypeptide(L)'
;DSHFGKEDINIDINTGTQMFVEEKSAMFHGHPTVMQQLQKQMDAELIRIPYFSQTSNESYVYMTPSLNIAFNKNLEKDREKLDTALDVLDCMISEEGQKLIADGSGVISLNTDVPTMMQDVPGLEEEINNNAVYIRYSAQKSFYASLEAVHGLLSGEMDETQAYDIFCSVMN
;
A
#
# COMPACT_ATOMS: atom_id res chain seq x y z
N ASP A 1 24.31 -0.59 13.84
CA ASP A 1 24.81 -0.05 12.57
C ASP A 1 24.31 -0.96 11.47
N SER A 2 23.43 -0.43 10.63
CA SER A 2 22.79 -1.11 9.49
C SER A 2 23.72 -1.18 8.25
N HIS A 3 24.85 -0.47 8.30
CA HIS A 3 25.79 -0.27 7.19
C HIS A 3 25.20 0.46 5.97
N PHE A 4 23.99 1.02 6.05
CA PHE A 4 23.42 1.80 4.94
C PHE A 4 24.07 3.19 4.86
N GLY A 5 24.60 3.52 3.69
CA GLY A 5 25.09 4.85 3.37
C GLY A 5 23.99 5.76 2.82
N LYS A 6 24.37 7.01 2.53
CA LYS A 6 23.48 8.00 1.89
C LYS A 6 22.96 7.54 0.53
N GLU A 7 23.73 6.75 -0.20
CA GLU A 7 23.32 6.23 -1.50
C GLU A 7 22.23 5.16 -1.36
N ASP A 8 22.29 4.34 -0.31
CA ASP A 8 21.32 3.26 -0.07
C ASP A 8 19.96 3.80 0.41
N ILE A 9 19.97 4.80 1.30
CA ILE A 9 18.73 5.36 1.88
C ILE A 9 17.95 6.25 0.90
N ASN A 10 18.58 6.68 -0.21
CA ASN A 10 17.95 7.56 -1.20
C ASN A 10 17.49 6.81 -2.47
N ILE A 11 17.44 5.48 -2.41
CA ILE A 11 16.92 4.65 -3.50
C ILE A 11 15.40 4.85 -3.61
N ASP A 12 14.94 5.31 -4.78
CA ASP A 12 13.52 5.38 -5.08
C ASP A 12 12.95 4.02 -5.53
N ILE A 13 11.62 3.93 -5.59
CA ILE A 13 10.94 2.68 -5.96
C ILE A 13 11.33 2.17 -7.34
N ASN A 14 11.59 3.06 -8.31
CA ASN A 14 11.94 2.69 -9.67
C ASN A 14 13.34 2.06 -9.70
N THR A 15 14.29 2.71 -9.03
CA THR A 15 15.68 2.25 -8.91
C THR A 15 15.73 0.92 -8.15
N GLY A 16 15.03 0.81 -7.02
CA GLY A 16 14.96 -0.44 -6.26
C GLY A 16 14.32 -1.59 -7.05
N THR A 17 13.30 -1.31 -7.85
CA THR A 17 12.67 -2.31 -8.74
C THR A 17 13.64 -2.76 -9.81
N GLN A 18 14.34 -1.82 -10.46
CA GLN A 18 15.33 -2.15 -11.49
C GLN A 18 16.48 -2.97 -10.92
N MET A 19 16.97 -2.63 -9.73
CA MET A 19 18.01 -3.41 -9.05
C MET A 19 17.58 -4.86 -8.80
N PHE A 20 16.32 -5.09 -8.44
CA PHE A 20 15.79 -6.44 -8.25
C PHE A 20 15.68 -7.21 -9.57
N VAL A 21 15.13 -6.57 -10.60
CA VAL A 21 15.02 -7.14 -11.95
C VAL A 21 16.39 -7.50 -12.54
N GLU A 22 17.41 -6.69 -12.27
CA GLU A 22 18.79 -6.92 -12.69
C GLU A 22 19.57 -7.89 -11.77
N GLU A 23 18.89 -8.54 -10.83
CA GLU A 23 19.48 -9.49 -9.86
C GLU A 23 20.58 -8.87 -8.97
N LYS A 24 20.58 -7.54 -8.82
CA LYS A 24 21.50 -6.79 -7.95
C LYS A 24 21.03 -6.73 -6.49
N SER A 25 19.75 -6.99 -6.24
CA SER A 25 19.20 -7.19 -4.89
C SER A 25 18.60 -8.58 -4.76
N ALA A 26 18.83 -9.21 -3.60
CA ALA A 26 18.33 -10.56 -3.32
C ALA A 26 16.86 -10.59 -2.87
N MET A 27 16.34 -9.45 -2.39
CA MET A 27 14.99 -9.32 -1.84
C MET A 27 14.37 -7.99 -2.29
N PHE A 28 13.05 -8.02 -2.48
CA PHE A 28 12.25 -6.83 -2.73
C PHE A 28 11.00 -6.86 -1.85
N HIS A 29 10.70 -5.73 -1.22
CA HIS A 29 9.49 -5.53 -0.43
C HIS A 29 8.63 -4.46 -1.11
N GLY A 30 7.40 -4.81 -1.51
CA GLY A 30 6.50 -3.86 -2.13
C GLY A 30 5.07 -4.38 -2.28
N HIS A 31 4.22 -3.57 -2.92
CA HIS A 31 2.80 -3.84 -3.02
C HIS A 31 2.48 -5.06 -3.91
N PRO A 32 1.37 -5.79 -3.64
CA PRO A 32 0.97 -6.97 -4.42
C PRO A 32 0.94 -6.76 -5.94
N THR A 33 0.51 -5.59 -6.42
CA THR A 33 0.46 -5.29 -7.86
C THR A 33 1.86 -5.26 -8.50
N VAL A 34 2.85 -4.69 -7.81
CA VAL A 34 4.26 -4.70 -8.27
C VAL A 34 4.79 -6.13 -8.25
N MET A 35 4.42 -6.92 -7.21
CA MET A 35 4.82 -8.32 -7.11
C MET A 35 4.29 -9.14 -8.29
N GLN A 36 3.00 -9.00 -8.63
CA GLN A 36 2.41 -9.70 -9.78
C GLN A 36 3.10 -9.36 -11.11
N GLN A 37 3.52 -8.10 -11.29
CA GLN A 37 4.27 -7.68 -12.47
C GLN A 37 5.67 -8.33 -12.51
N LEU A 38 6.38 -8.31 -11.39
CA LEU A 38 7.71 -8.93 -11.26
C LEU A 38 7.65 -10.45 -11.44
N GLN A 39 6.63 -11.11 -10.91
CA GLN A 39 6.36 -12.55 -11.13
C GLN A 39 6.29 -12.89 -12.62
N LYS A 40 5.53 -12.10 -13.40
CA LYS A 40 5.42 -12.29 -14.85
C LYS A 40 6.73 -12.01 -15.58
N GLN A 41 7.54 -11.09 -15.07
CA GLN A 41 8.78 -10.65 -15.72
C GLN A 41 9.97 -11.56 -15.42
N MET A 42 10.08 -12.08 -14.19
CA MET A 42 11.27 -12.75 -13.68
C MET A 42 11.12 -14.27 -13.55
N ASP A 43 9.93 -14.83 -13.81
CA ASP A 43 9.63 -16.25 -13.55
C ASP A 43 10.02 -16.68 -12.12
N ALA A 44 9.73 -15.79 -11.15
CA ALA A 44 10.13 -15.94 -9.76
C ALA A 44 8.93 -16.26 -8.86
N GLU A 45 9.14 -17.13 -7.87
CA GLU A 45 8.19 -17.36 -6.79
C GLU A 45 8.26 -16.19 -5.79
N LEU A 46 7.14 -15.49 -5.58
CA LEU A 46 7.04 -14.39 -4.60
C LEU A 46 6.20 -14.85 -3.42
N ILE A 47 6.78 -14.74 -2.24
CA ILE A 47 6.14 -15.11 -0.97
C ILE A 47 5.58 -13.85 -0.32
N ARG A 48 4.33 -13.91 0.14
CA ARG A 48 3.72 -12.86 0.95
C ARG A 48 3.97 -13.16 2.42
N ILE A 49 4.36 -12.14 3.16
CA ILE A 49 4.59 -12.22 4.60
C ILE A 49 3.66 -11.22 5.31
N PRO A 50 3.14 -11.54 6.50
CA PRO A 50 2.40 -10.59 7.33
C PRO A 50 3.23 -9.33 7.61
N TYR A 51 2.57 -8.17 7.70
CA TYR A 51 3.25 -6.87 7.78
C TYR A 51 3.98 -6.68 9.11
N PHE A 52 3.33 -7.01 10.21
CA PHE A 52 3.94 -7.04 11.54
C PHE A 52 3.37 -8.19 12.36
N SER A 53 4.24 -8.84 13.13
CA SER A 53 3.85 -9.72 14.22
C SER A 53 4.87 -9.65 15.35
N GLN A 54 4.46 -9.23 16.55
CA GLN A 54 5.32 -9.32 17.74
C GLN A 54 5.27 -10.71 18.37
N THR A 55 4.20 -11.47 18.12
CA THR A 55 4.02 -12.85 18.57
C THR A 55 3.42 -13.70 17.45
N SER A 56 3.53 -15.03 17.54
CA SER A 56 2.97 -15.97 16.55
C SER A 56 1.45 -15.88 16.38
N ASN A 57 0.75 -15.21 17.31
CA ASN A 57 -0.71 -15.13 17.36
C ASN A 57 -1.25 -13.77 16.90
N GLU A 58 -0.38 -12.81 16.64
CA GLU A 58 -0.77 -11.45 16.25
C GLU A 58 -0.09 -11.11 14.94
N SER A 59 -0.74 -11.44 13.83
CA SER A 59 -0.28 -11.02 12.51
C SER A 59 -1.26 -9.98 11.96
N TYR A 60 -0.71 -8.91 11.39
CA TYR A 60 -1.48 -7.83 10.80
C TYR A 60 -1.34 -7.83 9.29
N VAL A 61 -2.49 -7.73 8.60
CA VAL A 61 -2.51 -7.42 7.17
C VAL A 61 -2.58 -5.91 7.01
N TYR A 62 -1.59 -5.35 6.32
CA TYR A 62 -1.55 -3.93 6.01
C TYR A 62 -2.35 -3.63 4.75
N MET A 63 -3.36 -2.79 4.89
CA MET A 63 -4.16 -2.31 3.77
C MET A 63 -3.89 -0.83 3.52
N THR A 64 -3.56 -0.50 2.26
CA THR A 64 -3.60 0.89 1.78
C THR A 64 -5.05 1.39 1.77
N PRO A 65 -5.30 2.70 2.01
CA PRO A 65 -6.64 3.22 2.12
C PRO A 65 -7.47 2.96 0.85
N SER A 66 -8.79 2.99 1.05
CA SER A 66 -9.82 2.77 0.03
C SER A 66 -9.67 3.68 -1.18
N LEU A 67 -10.28 3.30 -2.31
CA LEU A 67 -10.54 4.23 -3.40
C LEU A 67 -11.40 5.38 -2.85
N ASN A 68 -10.85 6.60 -2.89
CA ASN A 68 -11.53 7.80 -2.42
C ASN A 68 -11.87 8.67 -3.63
N ILE A 69 -13.15 9.00 -3.80
CA ILE A 69 -13.65 9.86 -4.87
C ILE A 69 -14.20 11.14 -4.24
N ALA A 70 -13.75 12.29 -4.73
CA ALA A 70 -14.23 13.59 -4.31
C ALA A 70 -14.63 14.42 -5.53
N PHE A 71 -15.84 15.00 -5.49
CA PHE A 71 -16.31 15.91 -6.51
C PHE A 71 -15.86 17.34 -6.22
N ASN A 72 -15.41 18.05 -7.25
CA ASN A 72 -15.08 19.47 -7.12
C ASN A 72 -16.35 20.27 -6.83
N LYS A 73 -16.30 21.17 -5.84
CA LYS A 73 -17.44 22.04 -5.47
C LYS A 73 -18.05 22.80 -6.65
N ASN A 74 -17.25 23.13 -7.68
CA ASN A 74 -17.76 23.82 -8.87
C ASN A 74 -18.74 22.98 -9.69
N LEU A 75 -18.78 21.65 -9.54
CA LEU A 75 -19.77 20.80 -10.22
C LEU A 75 -21.21 21.16 -9.83
N GLU A 76 -21.43 21.69 -8.63
CA GLU A 76 -22.76 22.16 -8.18
C GLU A 76 -23.35 23.27 -9.08
N LYS A 77 -22.49 23.97 -9.85
CA LYS A 77 -22.89 25.06 -10.74
C LYS A 77 -23.37 24.57 -12.11
N ASP A 78 -23.13 23.31 -12.44
CA ASP A 78 -23.42 22.70 -13.74
C ASP A 78 -24.10 21.35 -13.54
N ARG A 79 -25.44 21.38 -13.52
CA ARG A 79 -26.25 20.21 -13.17
C ARG A 79 -26.04 19.03 -14.12
N GLU A 80 -25.89 19.30 -15.41
CA GLU A 80 -25.68 18.24 -16.41
C GLU A 80 -24.34 17.52 -16.20
N LYS A 81 -23.28 18.28 -15.86
CA LYS A 81 -21.98 17.67 -15.52
C LYS A 81 -22.01 16.94 -14.18
N LEU A 82 -22.76 17.45 -13.20
CA LEU A 82 -22.93 16.77 -11.92
C LEU A 82 -23.64 15.42 -12.13
N ASP A 83 -24.75 15.40 -12.87
CA ASP A 83 -25.49 14.17 -13.17
C ASP A 83 -24.58 13.17 -13.91
N THR A 84 -23.82 13.63 -14.91
CA THR A 84 -22.83 12.77 -15.60
C THR A 84 -21.75 12.22 -14.67
N ALA A 85 -21.25 13.02 -13.73
CA ALA A 85 -20.24 12.58 -12.77
C ALA A 85 -20.78 11.54 -11.78
N LEU A 86 -22.07 11.65 -11.42
CA LEU A 86 -22.79 10.65 -10.63
C LEU A 86 -22.99 9.35 -11.42
N ASP A 87 -23.38 9.44 -12.70
CA ASP A 87 -23.50 8.26 -13.57
C ASP A 87 -22.17 7.48 -13.69
N VAL A 88 -21.05 8.21 -13.79
CA VAL A 88 -19.70 7.60 -13.78
C VAL A 88 -19.42 6.93 -12.44
N LEU A 89 -19.76 7.56 -11.32
CA LEU A 89 -19.58 6.97 -9.99
C LEU A 89 -20.41 5.69 -9.85
N ASP A 90 -21.67 5.71 -10.27
CA ASP A 90 -22.56 4.54 -10.26
C ASP A 90 -21.97 3.39 -11.08
N CYS A 91 -21.42 3.70 -12.27
CA CYS A 91 -20.68 2.71 -13.07
C CYS A 91 -19.46 2.16 -12.33
N MET A 92 -18.67 3.01 -11.67
CA MET A 92 -17.46 2.59 -10.95
C MET A 92 -17.77 1.68 -9.76
N ILE A 93 -18.85 1.93 -9.01
CA ILE A 93 -19.23 1.13 -7.83
C ILE A 93 -20.06 -0.11 -8.16
N SER A 94 -20.56 -0.22 -9.39
CA SER A 94 -21.27 -1.41 -9.87
C SER A 94 -20.42 -2.67 -9.80
N GLU A 95 -21.06 -3.85 -9.82
CA GLU A 95 -20.36 -5.13 -9.84
C GLU A 95 -19.39 -5.24 -11.03
N GLU A 96 -19.81 -4.83 -12.23
CA GLU A 96 -18.96 -4.84 -13.43
C GLU A 96 -17.79 -3.86 -13.29
N GLY A 97 -18.06 -2.64 -12.82
CA GLY A 97 -17.03 -1.64 -12.59
C GLY A 97 -15.97 -2.09 -11.58
N GLN A 98 -16.40 -2.63 -10.43
CA GLN A 98 -15.48 -3.14 -9.41
C GLN A 98 -14.69 -4.36 -9.89
N LYS A 99 -15.28 -5.26 -10.69
CA LYS A 99 -14.54 -6.37 -11.32
C LYS A 99 -13.46 -5.87 -12.28
N LEU A 100 -13.76 -4.85 -13.08
CA LEU A 100 -12.79 -4.23 -13.99
C LEU A 100 -11.68 -3.48 -13.26
N ILE A 101 -11.99 -2.83 -12.14
CA ILE A 101 -11.00 -2.17 -11.29
C ILE A 101 -10.11 -3.22 -10.59
N ALA A 102 -10.70 -4.33 -10.15
CA ALA A 102 -9.99 -5.39 -9.49
C ALA A 102 -9.07 -6.16 -10.46
N ASP A 103 -9.55 -6.60 -11.64
CA ASP A 103 -8.79 -7.32 -12.70
C ASP A 103 -7.65 -8.24 -12.19
N GLY A 104 -7.92 -9.06 -11.17
CA GLY A 104 -6.93 -9.96 -10.55
C GLY A 104 -5.80 -9.29 -9.75
N SER A 105 -5.80 -7.97 -9.64
CA SER A 105 -4.95 -7.20 -8.73
C SER A 105 -5.50 -7.27 -7.31
N GLY A 106 -4.63 -7.31 -6.29
CA GLY A 106 -4.98 -7.51 -4.87
C GLY A 106 -5.82 -6.40 -4.24
N VAL A 107 -6.98 -6.09 -4.83
CA VAL A 107 -7.97 -5.11 -4.44
C VAL A 107 -9.19 -5.87 -3.92
N ILE A 108 -9.71 -5.44 -2.78
CA ILE A 108 -10.92 -6.00 -2.18
C ILE A 108 -12.02 -4.95 -2.29
N SER A 109 -13.13 -5.31 -2.92
CA SER A 109 -14.33 -4.49 -2.91
C SER A 109 -14.90 -4.46 -1.50
N LEU A 110 -15.11 -3.27 -0.95
CA LEU A 110 -15.88 -3.07 0.29
C LEU A 110 -17.38 -2.90 0.01
N ASN A 111 -17.81 -2.93 -1.26
CA ASN A 111 -19.22 -2.94 -1.62
C ASN A 111 -19.79 -4.35 -1.35
N THR A 112 -20.71 -4.47 -0.38
CA THR A 112 -21.31 -5.74 0.04
C THR A 112 -22.17 -6.41 -1.02
N ASP A 113 -22.60 -5.66 -2.04
CA ASP A 113 -23.39 -6.18 -3.14
C ASP A 113 -22.51 -6.80 -4.25
N VAL A 114 -21.19 -6.65 -4.15
CA VAL A 114 -20.22 -7.22 -5.09
C VAL A 114 -19.59 -8.46 -4.45
N PRO A 115 -19.67 -9.64 -5.07
CA PRO A 115 -19.00 -10.84 -4.58
C PRO A 115 -17.50 -10.60 -4.38
N THR A 116 -16.96 -11.14 -3.28
CA THR A 116 -15.53 -11.00 -2.96
C THR A 116 -14.65 -11.64 -4.03
N MET A 117 -13.61 -10.90 -4.45
CA MET A 117 -12.60 -11.37 -5.40
C MET A 117 -11.43 -12.10 -4.70
N MET A 118 -11.60 -12.46 -3.42
CA MET A 118 -10.56 -13.16 -2.63
C MET A 118 -10.16 -14.53 -3.23
N GLN A 119 -11.01 -15.15 -4.04
CA GLN A 119 -10.77 -16.46 -4.64
C GLN A 119 -9.60 -16.46 -5.65
N ASP A 120 -9.35 -15.31 -6.29
CA ASP A 120 -8.28 -15.16 -7.29
C ASP A 120 -6.89 -15.06 -6.64
N VAL A 121 -6.85 -14.98 -5.30
CA VAL A 121 -5.64 -14.83 -4.52
C VAL A 121 -5.58 -15.95 -3.48
N PRO A 122 -4.88 -17.06 -3.78
CA PRO A 122 -4.76 -18.19 -2.87
C PRO A 122 -4.28 -17.76 -1.48
N GLY A 123 -4.94 -18.23 -0.43
CA GLY A 123 -4.61 -17.94 0.97
C GLY A 123 -5.11 -16.59 1.50
N LEU A 124 -5.58 -15.66 0.66
CA LEU A 124 -5.98 -14.32 1.12
C LEU A 124 -7.18 -14.33 2.06
N GLU A 125 -8.18 -15.17 1.78
CA GLU A 125 -9.35 -15.31 2.67
C GLU A 125 -8.95 -15.86 4.05
N GLU A 126 -8.07 -16.86 4.08
CA GLU A 126 -7.52 -17.39 5.33
C GLU A 126 -6.69 -16.34 6.07
N GLU A 127 -5.85 -15.60 5.36
CA GLU A 127 -5.08 -14.48 5.92
C GLU A 127 -6.01 -13.43 6.53
N ILE A 128 -7.06 -12.98 5.84
CA ILE A 128 -7.98 -11.98 6.38
C ILE A 128 -8.73 -12.50 7.60
N ASN A 129 -9.15 -13.77 7.59
CA ASN A 129 -9.90 -14.36 8.70
C ASN A 129 -9.05 -14.61 9.96
N ASN A 130 -7.76 -14.89 9.77
CA ASN A 130 -6.85 -15.22 10.86
C ASN A 130 -6.07 -14.01 11.41
N ASN A 131 -6.13 -12.86 10.72
CA ASN A 131 -5.33 -11.68 11.06
C ASN A 131 -6.18 -10.46 11.39
N ALA A 132 -5.59 -9.55 12.17
CA ALA A 132 -6.17 -8.23 12.34
C ALA A 132 -5.90 -7.38 11.09
N VAL A 133 -6.91 -6.65 10.62
CA VAL A 133 -6.76 -5.70 9.51
C VAL A 133 -6.36 -4.34 10.06
N TYR A 134 -5.23 -3.81 9.60
CA TYR A 134 -4.79 -2.45 9.91
C TYR A 134 -4.95 -1.54 8.68
N ILE A 135 -5.86 -0.56 8.80
CA ILE A 135 -6.06 0.49 7.78
C ILE A 135 -5.32 1.75 8.24
N ARG A 136 -4.31 2.15 7.47
CA ARG A 136 -3.52 3.36 7.76
C ARG A 136 -4.22 4.60 7.23
N TYR A 137 -4.78 5.41 8.14
CA TYR A 137 -5.17 6.79 7.86
C TYR A 137 -4.01 7.72 8.21
N SER A 138 -3.32 8.22 7.20
CA SER A 138 -2.11 9.01 7.40
C SER A 138 -2.25 10.44 6.92
N ALA A 139 -2.04 11.37 7.84
CA ALA A 139 -1.88 12.78 7.50
C ALA A 139 -0.60 12.99 6.70
N GLN A 140 -0.56 13.99 5.83
CA GLN A 140 0.62 14.30 5.00
C GLN A 140 1.90 14.47 5.85
N LYS A 141 1.78 15.11 7.02
CA LYS A 141 2.88 15.27 7.99
C LYS A 141 3.50 13.94 8.46
N SER A 142 2.71 12.86 8.50
CA SER A 142 3.22 11.54 8.90
C SER A 142 4.20 10.96 7.90
N PHE A 143 4.11 11.28 6.61
CA PHE A 143 5.09 10.82 5.62
C PHE A 143 6.44 11.50 5.83
N TYR A 144 6.44 12.81 6.04
CA TYR A 144 7.66 13.56 6.34
C TYR A 144 8.28 13.10 7.67
N ALA A 145 7.48 12.98 8.72
CA ALA A 145 7.93 12.49 10.03
C ALA A 145 8.55 11.08 9.94
N SER A 146 7.88 10.17 9.21
CA SER A 146 8.37 8.79 9.03
C SER A 146 9.65 8.76 8.23
N LEU A 147 9.74 9.56 7.16
CA LEU A 147 10.93 9.62 6.31
C LEU A 147 12.16 10.05 7.12
N GLU A 148 12.04 11.14 7.89
CA GLU A 148 13.13 11.66 8.71
C GLU A 148 13.57 10.65 9.78
N ALA A 149 12.62 10.09 10.53
CA ALA A 149 12.91 9.11 11.57
C ALA A 149 13.54 7.82 11.02
N VAL A 150 12.98 7.26 9.93
CA VAL A 150 13.50 6.03 9.32
C VAL A 150 14.86 6.25 8.68
N HIS A 151 15.07 7.39 8.00
CA HIS A 151 16.37 7.71 7.42
C HIS A 151 17.44 7.85 8.50
N GLY A 152 17.13 8.52 9.62
CA GLY A 152 18.05 8.66 10.75
C GLY A 152 18.43 7.32 11.38
N LEU A 153 17.46 6.41 11.54
CA LEU A 153 17.72 5.05 12.02
C LEU A 153 18.57 4.24 11.04
N LEU A 154 18.22 4.27 9.76
CA LEU A 154 18.93 3.51 8.73
C LEU A 154 20.33 4.05 8.47
N SER A 155 20.58 5.35 8.61
CA SER A 155 21.93 5.91 8.46
C SER A 155 22.80 5.77 9.71
N GLY A 156 22.19 5.41 10.85
CA GLY A 156 22.85 5.42 12.16
C GLY A 156 23.07 6.82 12.74
N GLU A 157 22.47 7.86 12.14
CA GLU A 157 22.52 9.24 12.66
C GLU A 157 21.62 9.43 13.89
N MET A 158 20.64 8.53 14.10
CA MET A 158 19.71 8.55 15.22
C MET A 158 19.60 7.16 15.87
N ASP A 159 19.49 7.14 17.20
CA ASP A 159 18.99 5.97 17.93
C ASP A 159 17.44 5.91 17.93
N GLU A 160 16.89 4.82 18.48
CA GLU A 160 15.44 4.59 18.52
C GLU A 160 14.69 5.67 19.30
N THR A 161 15.31 6.26 20.32
CA THR A 161 14.69 7.29 21.17
C THR A 161 14.65 8.61 20.42
N GLN A 162 15.75 9.00 19.78
CA GLN A 162 15.84 10.22 18.96
C GLN A 162 14.88 10.18 17.76
N ALA A 163 14.81 9.05 17.07
CA ALA A 163 13.88 8.87 15.96
C ALA A 163 12.42 8.96 16.41
N TYR A 164 12.09 8.38 17.57
CA TYR A 164 10.76 8.48 18.17
C TYR A 164 10.41 9.92 18.56
N ASP A 165 11.33 10.64 19.18
CA ASP A 165 11.11 12.02 19.62
C ASP A 165 10.90 12.97 18.42
N ILE A 166 11.69 12.81 17.36
CA ILE A 166 11.55 13.58 16.11
C ILE A 166 10.21 13.27 15.44
N PHE A 167 9.85 11.99 15.34
CA PHE A 167 8.56 11.58 14.80
C PHE A 167 7.41 12.25 15.59
N CYS A 168 7.44 12.18 16.92
CA CYS A 168 6.43 12.80 17.78
C CYS A 168 6.41 14.33 17.61
N SER A 169 7.57 14.98 17.51
CA SER A 169 7.67 16.42 17.36
C SER A 169 7.08 16.93 16.05
N VAL A 170 7.27 16.21 14.95
CA VAL A 170 6.67 16.58 13.65
C VAL A 170 5.16 16.28 13.64
N MET A 171 4.75 15.24 14.35
CA MET A 171 3.35 14.81 14.42
C MET A 171 2.48 15.69 15.30
N ASN A 172 3.04 16.46 16.24
CA ASN A 172 2.32 17.42 17.08
C ASN A 172 2.12 18.74 16.34
#